data_AF-A0A959P7I6-F1
#
_entry.id   AF-A0A959P7I6-F1
#
_cell.length_a   1.000
_cell.length_b   1.000
_cell.length_c   1.000
_cell.angle_alpha   90.00
_cell.angle_beta   90.00
_cell.angle_gamma   90.00
#
_symmetry.space_group_name_H-M   'P 1'
#
loop_
_entity.id
_entity.type
_entity.pdbx_description
1 polymer ?
#
loop_
_entity_poly.entity_id
_entity_poly.type
_entity_poly.pdbx_seq_one_letter_code
_entity_poly.pdbx_strand_id
1 'polypeptide(L)'
;MKQYNAIKAKYPDALLLFRVGDFYETFGEDAVRASRVLGIVLTKRANGKASHIELAGFPHHSLESYLPKLVRAGYRVAICDQLEDPKIAKGIVKRGVTELVTPGVALNDNVLEQRSNNFLCSLHFGEKNIGLAFLDISTDEFLVSQGNELYAKKLIKNFGPSEILFRKTYRTKFHDMFGDGHCTFTMEDWVYTIQYGEETLKNHFGTQNLKGFGINHLEDGIVAAGAALQYLADTQHRNTAHISSLARIEEDRYMWVDGFTAANLEILRPNQADGKCLLDILDVTQTAMGSRTMKRWVAFPQKEKTPIEQRLSIVECLLKEDLERHRISEHLNNISDLERLASKISTARANPRELLALKRSLEQIPIIIGIANSLMNDSLNQLVSLINPCQTTIEIIAGSISEDAPVNVSKGNVIAKGCSEELDELRGLAYSGKDKLVAIQQRESEATGITSLKIGFNNVFGYYLEATNAHKDKIPESWIRKQTLVNSERYITEELKTYEEKILGAEDKIKEIEARLYLEVLQKLQPFVVSLQQNASVLAQLDCLLSFAQVSEANQYVRPQFTNENIIQIKNGRHPVIEQ
;
A
#
# COMPACT_ATOMS: atom_id res chain seq x y z
N MET A 1 -20.89 24.44 4.79
CA MET A 1 -20.68 24.85 3.39
C MET A 1 -19.50 25.79 3.16
N LYS A 2 -19.34 26.92 3.88
CA LYS A 2 -18.16 27.81 3.67
C LYS A 2 -16.81 27.08 3.72
N GLN A 3 -16.57 26.27 4.75
CA GLN A 3 -15.34 25.47 4.89
C GLN A 3 -15.17 24.43 3.76
N TYR A 4 -16.25 23.74 3.40
CA TYR A 4 -16.25 22.79 2.27
C TYR A 4 -15.88 23.48 0.95
N ASN A 5 -16.56 24.58 0.60
CA ASN A 5 -16.33 25.31 -0.65
C ASN A 5 -14.90 25.87 -0.71
N ALA A 6 -14.34 26.33 0.41
CA ALA A 6 -12.97 26.82 0.47
C ALA A 6 -11.94 25.70 0.19
N ILE A 7 -12.21 24.48 0.66
CA ILE A 7 -11.35 23.31 0.37
C ILE A 7 -11.56 22.84 -1.06
N LYS A 8 -12.81 22.72 -1.52
CA LYS A 8 -13.14 22.31 -2.90
C LYS A 8 -12.57 23.27 -3.94
N ALA A 9 -12.50 24.56 -3.66
CA ALA A 9 -11.85 25.54 -4.54
C ALA A 9 -10.35 25.28 -4.76
N LYS A 10 -9.67 24.63 -3.80
CA LYS A 10 -8.26 24.21 -3.95
C LYS A 10 -8.11 22.91 -4.74
N TYR A 11 -9.16 22.10 -4.81
CA TYR A 11 -9.19 20.80 -5.49
C TYR A 11 -10.41 20.68 -6.42
N PRO A 12 -10.55 21.56 -7.43
CA PRO A 12 -11.75 21.62 -8.25
C PRO A 12 -12.03 20.31 -8.99
N ASP A 13 -10.99 19.66 -9.48
CA ASP A 13 -11.07 18.45 -10.31
C ASP A 13 -11.19 17.14 -9.51
N ALA A 14 -11.01 17.18 -8.18
CA ALA A 14 -11.04 15.98 -7.33
C ALA A 14 -12.37 15.86 -6.58
N LEU A 15 -12.88 14.64 -6.44
CA LEU A 15 -14.01 14.34 -5.54
C LEU A 15 -13.60 14.62 -4.10
N LEU A 16 -14.32 15.49 -3.40
CA LEU A 16 -14.02 15.81 -2.00
C LEU A 16 -14.86 14.93 -1.05
N LEU A 17 -14.19 14.01 -0.35
CA LEU A 17 -14.73 13.27 0.79
C LEU A 17 -14.50 14.08 2.07
N PHE A 18 -15.55 14.72 2.56
CA PHE A 18 -15.48 15.67 3.67
C PHE A 18 -16.00 15.04 4.96
N ARG A 19 -15.14 14.89 5.98
CA ARG A 19 -15.52 14.24 7.23
C ARG A 19 -16.46 15.10 8.08
N VAL A 20 -17.66 14.57 8.33
CA VAL A 20 -18.69 15.16 9.18
C VAL A 20 -19.11 14.14 10.23
N GLY A 21 -18.52 14.25 11.43
CA GLY A 21 -18.72 13.25 12.48
C GLY A 21 -18.22 11.87 12.03
N ASP A 22 -19.11 10.88 12.06
CA ASP A 22 -18.80 9.50 11.70
C ASP A 22 -19.01 9.18 10.21
N PHE A 23 -19.22 10.18 9.36
CA PHE A 23 -19.44 10.01 7.92
C PHE A 23 -18.43 10.80 7.08
N TYR A 24 -18.07 10.25 5.92
CA TYR A 24 -17.58 11.06 4.82
C TYR A 24 -18.78 11.49 3.97
N GLU A 25 -18.97 12.80 3.86
CA GLU A 25 -20.01 13.42 3.03
C GLU A 25 -19.37 14.09 1.82
N THR A 26 -20.07 14.08 0.70
CA THR A 26 -19.74 14.84 -0.50
C THR A 26 -20.97 15.59 -1.00
N PHE A 27 -20.77 16.68 -1.74
CA PHE A 27 -21.85 17.63 -2.07
C PHE A 27 -21.85 18.06 -3.54
N GLY A 28 -23.03 18.39 -4.06
CA GLY A 28 -23.21 18.91 -5.43
C GLY A 28 -22.87 17.87 -6.50
N GLU A 29 -22.12 18.25 -7.52
CA GLU A 29 -21.69 17.32 -8.58
C GLU A 29 -20.88 16.14 -8.06
N ASP A 30 -20.05 16.35 -7.04
CA ASP A 30 -19.26 15.27 -6.44
C ASP A 30 -20.20 14.22 -5.81
N ALA A 31 -21.32 14.64 -5.21
CA ALA A 31 -22.33 13.74 -4.66
C ALA A 31 -23.03 12.91 -5.75
N VAL A 32 -23.36 13.53 -6.89
CA VAL A 32 -23.98 12.83 -8.02
C VAL A 32 -23.03 11.77 -8.58
N ARG A 33 -21.75 12.13 -8.78
CA ARG A 33 -20.71 11.20 -9.25
C ARG A 33 -20.48 10.06 -8.27
N ALA A 34 -20.30 10.37 -6.98
CA ALA A 34 -20.08 9.38 -5.94
C ALA A 34 -21.29 8.44 -5.78
N SER A 35 -22.51 8.95 -5.82
CA SER A 35 -23.72 8.12 -5.76
C SER A 35 -23.78 7.10 -6.90
N ARG A 36 -23.50 7.53 -8.14
CA ARG A 36 -23.51 6.66 -9.31
C ARG A 36 -22.44 5.57 -9.25
N VAL A 37 -21.21 5.92 -8.87
CA VAL A 37 -20.07 4.99 -8.83
C VAL A 37 -20.18 4.02 -7.66
N LEU A 38 -20.61 4.50 -6.49
CA LEU A 38 -20.63 3.70 -5.27
C LEU A 38 -21.94 2.96 -5.06
N GLY A 39 -23.00 3.31 -5.80
CA GLY A 39 -24.34 2.76 -5.60
C GLY A 39 -24.97 3.19 -4.27
N ILE A 40 -24.58 4.37 -3.76
CA ILE A 40 -25.11 4.92 -2.49
C ILE A 40 -26.23 5.93 -2.76
N VAL A 41 -27.11 6.10 -1.78
CA VAL A 41 -28.28 6.98 -1.90
C VAL A 41 -27.86 8.44 -2.08
N LEU A 42 -28.35 9.08 -3.15
CA LEU A 42 -28.28 10.52 -3.33
C LEU A 42 -29.45 11.19 -2.60
N THR A 43 -29.14 12.03 -1.62
CA THR A 43 -30.12 12.81 -0.85
C THR A 43 -29.87 14.31 -1.01
N LYS A 44 -30.59 15.14 -0.25
CA LYS A 44 -30.48 16.59 -0.28
C LYS A 44 -30.30 17.15 1.13
N ARG A 45 -29.37 18.09 1.29
CA ARG A 45 -29.19 18.86 2.53
C ARG A 45 -29.79 20.25 2.38
N ALA A 46 -30.52 20.70 3.39
CA ALA A 46 -30.99 22.09 3.45
C ALA A 46 -29.81 23.04 3.68
N ASN A 47 -29.71 24.09 2.87
CA ASN A 47 -28.61 25.07 2.90
C ASN A 47 -29.17 26.51 3.02
N GLY A 48 -29.91 26.79 4.10
CA GLY A 48 -30.53 28.09 4.35
C GLY A 48 -31.92 28.26 3.72
N LYS A 49 -32.39 29.51 3.61
CA LYS A 49 -33.75 29.82 3.12
C LYS A 49 -33.90 29.42 1.64
N ALA A 50 -34.57 28.29 1.41
CA ALA A 50 -35.03 27.75 0.12
C ALA A 50 -33.97 27.26 -0.87
N SER A 51 -32.77 26.85 -0.42
CA SER A 51 -31.81 26.14 -1.28
C SER A 51 -31.46 24.76 -0.73
N HIS A 52 -31.42 23.78 -1.62
CA HIS A 52 -30.98 22.41 -1.34
C HIS A 52 -29.71 22.14 -2.14
N ILE A 53 -28.81 21.33 -1.57
CA ILE A 53 -27.64 20.80 -2.27
C ILE A 53 -27.67 19.29 -2.22
N GLU A 54 -27.30 18.66 -3.32
CA GLU A 54 -27.10 17.21 -3.41
C GLU A 54 -26.08 16.76 -2.38
N LEU A 55 -26.36 15.65 -1.72
CA LEU A 55 -25.52 15.04 -0.70
C LEU A 55 -25.48 13.54 -0.92
N ALA A 56 -24.28 12.97 -0.87
CA ALA A 56 -24.08 11.53 -0.77
C ALA A 56 -22.99 11.29 0.27
N GLY A 57 -23.06 10.17 0.99
CA GLY A 57 -22.06 9.87 2.01
C GLY A 57 -22.14 8.44 2.51
N PHE A 58 -21.08 8.02 3.18
CA PHE A 58 -20.96 6.69 3.78
C PHE A 58 -20.22 6.78 5.13
N PRO A 59 -20.38 5.79 6.01
CA PRO A 59 -19.70 5.80 7.31
C PRO A 59 -18.17 5.83 7.16
N HIS A 60 -17.47 6.59 7.99
CA HIS A 60 -16.03 6.83 7.84
C HIS A 60 -15.19 5.55 7.88
N HIS A 61 -15.60 4.56 8.67
CA HIS A 61 -14.95 3.25 8.76
C HIS A 61 -15.09 2.42 7.48
N SER A 62 -15.97 2.79 6.55
CA SER A 62 -16.12 2.16 5.24
C SER A 62 -15.26 2.80 4.15
N LEU A 63 -14.39 3.76 4.49
CA LEU A 63 -13.50 4.43 3.55
C LEU A 63 -12.67 3.43 2.74
N GLU A 64 -12.10 2.42 3.40
CA GLU A 64 -11.28 1.38 2.75
C GLU A 64 -12.06 0.54 1.71
N SER A 65 -13.39 0.50 1.80
CA SER A 65 -14.25 -0.23 0.87
C SER A 65 -14.73 0.63 -0.31
N TYR A 66 -15.00 1.92 -0.07
CA TYR A 66 -15.57 2.82 -1.08
C TYR A 66 -14.52 3.60 -1.87
N LEU A 67 -13.43 4.03 -1.22
CA LEU A 67 -12.35 4.77 -1.87
C LEU A 67 -11.79 4.02 -3.10
N PRO A 68 -11.50 2.71 -3.05
CA PRO A 68 -10.96 2.01 -4.22
C PRO A 68 -11.90 1.97 -5.42
N LYS A 69 -13.22 2.01 -5.20
CA LYS A 69 -14.20 2.04 -6.29
C LYS A 69 -14.19 3.37 -7.01
N LEU A 70 -14.03 4.48 -6.30
CA LEU A 70 -13.87 5.82 -6.90
C LEU A 70 -12.59 5.90 -7.73
N VAL A 71 -11.47 5.43 -7.16
CA VAL A 71 -10.16 5.50 -7.82
C VAL A 71 -10.10 4.62 -9.06
N ARG A 72 -10.62 3.39 -8.99
CA ARG A 72 -10.73 2.48 -10.15
C ARG A 72 -11.65 3.01 -11.26
N ALA A 73 -12.62 3.84 -10.92
CA ALA A 73 -13.44 4.55 -11.90
C ALA A 73 -12.73 5.78 -12.52
N GLY A 74 -11.45 5.99 -12.21
CA GLY A 74 -10.62 7.07 -12.76
C GLY A 74 -10.73 8.40 -12.02
N TYR A 75 -11.39 8.45 -10.86
CA TYR A 75 -11.52 9.69 -10.09
C TYR A 75 -10.35 9.92 -9.15
N ARG A 76 -9.89 11.17 -9.09
CA ARG A 76 -9.02 11.69 -8.04
C ARG A 76 -9.89 12.03 -6.83
N VAL A 77 -9.49 11.62 -5.63
CA VAL A 77 -10.31 11.72 -4.41
C VAL A 77 -9.53 12.41 -3.29
N ALA A 78 -9.97 13.60 -2.89
CA ALA A 78 -9.42 14.32 -1.76
C ALA A 78 -10.11 13.89 -0.46
N ILE A 79 -9.34 13.36 0.48
CA ILE A 79 -9.81 12.96 1.81
C ILE A 79 -9.61 14.14 2.75
N CYS A 80 -10.70 14.67 3.30
CA CYS A 80 -10.66 15.81 4.20
C CYS A 80 -11.11 15.40 5.61
N ASP A 81 -10.14 15.34 6.53
CA ASP A 81 -10.33 14.95 7.92
C ASP A 81 -10.38 16.15 8.88
N GLN A 82 -10.79 15.84 10.11
CA GLN A 82 -10.72 16.75 11.25
C GLN A 82 -9.27 16.81 11.76
N LEU A 83 -8.70 18.01 11.82
CA LEU A 83 -7.32 18.25 12.27
C LEU A 83 -7.21 18.49 13.78
N GLU A 84 -8.35 18.64 14.46
CA GLU A 84 -8.44 18.92 15.89
C GLU A 84 -9.45 17.95 16.51
N ASP A 85 -9.23 17.58 17.78
CA ASP A 85 -10.21 16.78 18.52
C ASP A 85 -11.50 17.61 18.72
N PRO A 86 -12.68 17.11 18.28
CA PRO A 86 -13.96 17.77 18.52
C PRO A 86 -14.24 18.06 19.99
N LYS A 87 -13.67 17.31 20.93
CA LYS A 87 -13.83 17.51 22.39
C LYS A 87 -13.07 18.73 22.89
N ILE A 88 -11.99 19.13 22.23
CA ILE A 88 -11.10 20.24 22.64
C ILE A 88 -11.41 21.51 21.84
N ALA A 89 -11.88 21.36 20.60
CA ALA A 89 -12.12 22.49 19.69
C ALA A 89 -13.29 23.38 20.14
N LYS A 90 -13.05 24.69 20.22
CA LYS A 90 -14.12 25.70 20.41
C LYS A 90 -14.73 26.05 19.05
N GLY A 91 -15.98 25.63 18.81
CA GLY A 91 -16.73 25.96 17.59
C GLY A 91 -16.58 24.92 16.48
N ILE A 92 -16.41 25.36 15.22
CA ILE A 92 -16.27 24.44 14.08
C ILE A 92 -14.84 23.91 14.03
N VAL A 93 -14.68 22.59 14.17
CA VAL A 93 -13.41 21.86 14.07
C VAL A 93 -12.67 22.22 12.77
N LYS A 94 -11.36 22.51 12.87
CA LYS A 94 -10.54 22.70 11.67
C LYS A 94 -10.47 21.42 10.85
N ARG A 95 -10.50 21.60 9.54
CA ARG A 95 -10.45 20.52 8.57
C ARG A 95 -9.43 20.83 7.49
N GLY A 96 -8.76 19.80 7.02
CA GLY A 96 -7.78 19.89 5.95
C GLY A 96 -7.78 18.61 5.13
N VAL A 97 -7.28 18.71 3.91
CA VAL A 97 -7.03 17.51 3.10
C VAL A 97 -5.80 16.82 3.67
N THR A 98 -5.97 15.59 4.11
CA THR A 98 -4.89 14.74 4.64
C THR A 98 -4.19 13.98 3.52
N GLU A 99 -4.94 13.63 2.47
CA GLU A 99 -4.45 12.85 1.36
C GLU A 99 -5.29 13.10 0.10
N LEU A 100 -4.65 13.17 -1.07
CA LEU A 100 -5.31 13.15 -2.36
C LEU A 100 -4.94 11.83 -3.06
N VAL A 101 -5.87 10.88 -3.08
CA VAL A 101 -5.66 9.57 -3.70
C VAL A 101 -6.01 9.66 -5.18
N THR A 102 -5.12 9.20 -6.04
CA THR A 102 -5.29 9.27 -7.49
C THR A 102 -5.06 7.89 -8.11
N PRO A 103 -5.49 7.67 -9.36
CA PRO A 103 -5.26 6.37 -10.02
C PRO A 103 -3.77 6.00 -10.10
N GLY A 104 -2.86 6.96 -10.32
CA GLY A 104 -1.41 6.69 -10.36
C GLY A 104 -0.70 6.78 -9.02
N VAL A 105 -1.32 7.35 -7.98
CA VAL A 105 -0.72 7.54 -6.66
C VAL A 105 -1.63 6.92 -5.60
N ALA A 106 -1.37 5.65 -5.30
CA ALA A 106 -2.11 4.88 -4.31
C ALA A 106 -1.15 3.99 -3.49
N LEU A 107 -1.35 3.99 -2.17
CA LEU A 107 -0.63 3.12 -1.22
C LEU A 107 -1.55 2.07 -0.57
N ASN A 108 -2.85 2.11 -0.88
CA ASN A 108 -3.85 1.24 -0.29
C ASN A 108 -3.98 -0.06 -1.08
N ASP A 109 -3.82 -1.21 -0.42
CA ASP A 109 -3.88 -2.53 -1.05
C ASP A 109 -5.22 -2.83 -1.73
N ASN A 110 -6.32 -2.23 -1.30
CA ASN A 110 -7.63 -2.45 -1.94
C ASN A 110 -7.76 -1.72 -3.28
N VAL A 111 -6.87 -0.76 -3.54
CA VAL A 111 -6.71 -0.07 -4.83
C VAL A 111 -5.71 -0.82 -5.71
N LEU A 112 -4.62 -1.27 -5.12
CA LEU A 112 -3.49 -1.87 -5.83
C LEU A 112 -3.76 -3.34 -6.19
N GLU A 113 -3.53 -3.69 -7.45
CA GLU A 113 -3.43 -5.08 -7.84
C GLU A 113 -2.10 -5.66 -7.34
N GLN A 114 -2.10 -6.83 -6.70
CA GLN A 114 -0.90 -7.37 -6.05
C GLN A 114 0.19 -7.74 -7.06
N ARG A 115 -0.19 -8.40 -8.16
CA ARG A 115 0.73 -8.94 -9.17
C ARG A 115 1.18 -7.94 -10.24
N SER A 116 0.80 -6.67 -10.11
CA SER A 116 1.19 -5.62 -11.07
C SER A 116 1.55 -4.32 -10.39
N ASN A 117 2.48 -3.59 -11.00
CA ASN A 117 2.77 -2.21 -10.64
C ASN A 117 1.58 -1.27 -10.94
N ASN A 118 1.48 -0.19 -10.18
CA ASN A 118 0.53 0.90 -10.38
C ASN A 118 1.27 2.20 -10.73
N PHE A 119 1.76 2.28 -11.97
CA PHE A 119 2.59 3.40 -12.38
C PHE A 119 1.81 4.70 -12.57
N LEU A 120 2.31 5.76 -11.95
CA LEU A 120 2.18 7.13 -12.42
C LEU A 120 3.20 7.36 -13.56
N CYS A 121 2.77 7.93 -14.68
CA CYS A 121 3.67 8.40 -15.72
C CYS A 121 3.67 9.92 -15.77
N SER A 122 4.84 10.55 -15.87
CA SER A 122 4.99 11.96 -16.22
C SER A 122 5.61 12.09 -17.60
N LEU A 123 5.06 12.96 -18.44
CA LEU A 123 5.44 13.14 -19.83
C LEU A 123 5.79 14.60 -20.11
N HIS A 124 6.98 14.81 -20.66
CA HIS A 124 7.46 16.10 -21.12
C HIS A 124 7.66 16.09 -22.65
N PHE A 125 6.99 16.99 -23.36
CA PHE A 125 7.25 17.22 -24.79
C PHE A 125 8.37 18.25 -24.95
N GLY A 126 9.59 17.77 -25.24
CA GLY A 126 10.73 18.58 -25.67
C GLY A 126 10.64 18.98 -27.14
N GLU A 127 11.72 19.59 -27.64
CA GLU A 127 11.80 20.01 -29.05
C GLU A 127 11.90 18.83 -30.01
N LYS A 128 12.72 17.82 -29.65
CA LYS A 128 13.01 16.65 -30.50
C LYS A 128 12.58 15.33 -29.86
N ASN A 129 12.66 15.25 -28.54
CA ASN A 129 12.32 14.05 -27.78
C ASN A 129 11.12 14.27 -26.87
N ILE A 130 10.57 13.17 -26.41
CA ILE A 130 9.59 13.09 -25.34
C ILE A 130 10.30 12.47 -24.14
N GLY A 131 10.35 13.21 -23.04
CA GLY A 131 10.81 12.74 -21.75
C GLY A 131 9.72 12.01 -21.00
N LEU A 132 10.07 10.90 -20.36
CA LEU A 132 9.13 10.03 -19.65
C LEU A 132 9.72 9.65 -18.30
N ALA A 133 8.89 9.68 -17.27
CA ALA A 133 9.21 9.09 -15.99
C ALA A 133 8.05 8.21 -15.52
N PHE A 134 8.34 7.02 -15.03
CA PHE A 134 7.37 6.08 -14.47
C PHE A 134 7.69 5.86 -13.01
N LEU A 135 6.72 6.06 -12.14
CA LEU A 135 6.87 5.98 -10.70
C LEU A 135 5.76 5.14 -10.09
N ASP A 136 6.10 4.12 -9.31
CA ASP A 136 5.16 3.39 -8.48
C ASP A 136 5.47 3.66 -7.01
N ILE A 137 4.69 4.55 -6.39
CA ILE A 137 4.85 4.94 -4.98
C ILE A 137 4.65 3.78 -4.00
N SER A 138 3.97 2.71 -4.42
CA SER A 138 3.81 1.53 -3.57
C SER A 138 5.07 0.67 -3.49
N THR A 139 6.06 0.94 -4.34
CA THR A 139 7.34 0.24 -4.44
C THR A 139 8.49 1.25 -4.41
N ASP A 140 9.71 0.85 -4.75
CA ASP A 140 10.83 1.77 -4.99
C ASP A 140 11.05 2.07 -6.48
N GLU A 141 10.22 1.53 -7.38
CA GLU A 141 10.42 1.67 -8.81
C GLU A 141 10.19 3.09 -9.29
N PHE A 142 11.29 3.74 -9.66
CA PHE A 142 11.31 5.01 -10.34
C PHE A 142 12.22 4.94 -11.57
N LEU A 143 11.60 5.04 -12.73
CA LEU A 143 12.25 4.82 -14.03
C LEU A 143 12.18 6.08 -14.88
N VAL A 144 13.23 6.36 -15.64
CA VAL A 144 13.28 7.50 -16.57
C VAL A 144 13.79 7.11 -17.94
N SER A 145 13.23 7.73 -18.98
CA SER A 145 13.71 7.59 -20.35
C SER A 145 13.40 8.84 -21.16
N GLN A 146 14.00 8.94 -22.34
CA GLN A 146 13.61 9.93 -23.34
C GLN A 146 13.83 9.35 -24.73
N GLY A 147 13.04 9.77 -25.71
CA GLY A 147 13.23 9.38 -27.10
C GLY A 147 12.16 9.95 -28.01
N ASN A 148 12.05 9.42 -29.23
CA ASN A 148 11.06 9.90 -30.19
C ASN A 148 9.61 9.47 -29.81
N GLU A 149 8.63 9.93 -30.59
CA GLU A 149 7.21 9.62 -30.38
C GLU A 149 6.92 8.11 -30.36
N LEU A 150 7.52 7.35 -31.29
CA LEU A 150 7.29 5.91 -31.39
C LEU A 150 7.78 5.18 -30.14
N TYR A 151 8.95 5.59 -29.63
CA TYR A 151 9.51 5.10 -28.39
C TYR A 151 8.62 5.40 -27.18
N ALA A 152 8.13 6.64 -27.09
CA ALA A 152 7.25 7.04 -26.00
C ALA A 152 5.93 6.26 -25.95
N LYS A 153 5.29 6.09 -27.12
CA LYS A 153 4.08 5.28 -27.28
C LYS A 153 4.30 3.84 -26.82
N LYS A 154 5.45 3.25 -27.15
CA LYS A 154 5.82 1.90 -26.72
C LYS A 154 5.94 1.79 -25.21
N LEU A 155 6.70 2.69 -24.56
CA LEU A 155 6.86 2.62 -23.11
C LEU A 155 5.53 2.78 -22.38
N ILE A 156 4.69 3.75 -22.78
CA ILE A 156 3.37 3.94 -22.18
C ILE A 156 2.51 2.68 -22.36
N LYS A 157 2.54 2.03 -23.53
CA LYS A 157 1.80 0.79 -23.76
C LYS A 157 2.31 -0.37 -22.89
N ASN A 158 3.63 -0.53 -22.79
CA ASN A 158 4.25 -1.65 -22.06
C ASN A 158 4.08 -1.51 -20.53
N PHE A 159 4.30 -0.31 -19.99
CA PHE A 159 4.14 -0.04 -18.56
C PHE A 159 2.67 0.10 -18.16
N GLY A 160 1.81 0.56 -19.07
CA GLY A 160 0.37 0.72 -18.83
C GLY A 160 0.06 1.58 -17.61
N PRO A 161 0.54 2.84 -17.55
CA PRO A 161 0.37 3.69 -16.38
C PRO A 161 -1.11 3.95 -16.08
N SER A 162 -1.45 3.93 -14.79
CA SER A 162 -2.80 4.18 -14.29
C SER A 162 -3.18 5.67 -14.37
N GLU A 163 -2.18 6.56 -14.43
CA GLU A 163 -2.36 8.00 -14.60
C GLU A 163 -1.18 8.62 -15.35
N ILE A 164 -1.45 9.55 -16.26
CA ILE A 164 -0.42 10.26 -17.03
C ILE A 164 -0.48 11.76 -16.77
N LEU A 165 0.65 12.34 -16.37
CA LEU A 165 0.86 13.75 -16.13
C LEU A 165 1.51 14.41 -17.33
N PHE A 166 1.08 15.62 -17.65
CA PHE A 166 1.78 16.48 -18.61
C PHE A 166 1.48 17.95 -18.34
N ARG A 167 2.19 18.83 -19.04
CA ARG A 167 2.00 20.28 -18.95
C ARG A 167 0.64 20.71 -19.53
N LYS A 168 -0.07 21.60 -18.84
CA LYS A 168 -1.43 22.05 -19.23
C LYS A 168 -1.57 22.52 -20.68
N THR A 169 -0.57 23.21 -21.21
CA THR A 169 -0.55 23.71 -22.60
C THR A 169 -0.49 22.60 -23.65
N TYR A 170 -0.10 21.38 -23.29
CA TYR A 170 0.04 20.26 -24.21
C TYR A 170 -1.17 19.33 -24.29
N ARG A 171 -2.33 19.75 -23.77
CA ARG A 171 -3.55 18.93 -23.77
C ARG A 171 -3.97 18.45 -25.16
N THR A 172 -4.01 19.35 -26.15
CA THR A 172 -4.34 18.99 -27.53
C THR A 172 -3.28 18.05 -28.12
N LYS A 173 -1.99 18.38 -27.95
CA LYS A 173 -0.87 17.57 -28.45
C LYS A 173 -0.88 16.15 -27.87
N PHE A 174 -1.20 16.01 -26.59
CA PHE A 174 -1.34 14.71 -25.94
C PHE A 174 -2.51 13.92 -26.56
N HIS A 175 -3.68 14.54 -26.69
CA HIS A 175 -4.85 13.90 -27.28
C HIS A 175 -4.61 13.44 -28.72
N ASP A 176 -3.99 14.28 -29.56
CA ASP A 176 -3.66 13.91 -30.94
C ASP A 176 -2.71 12.72 -31.02
N MET A 177 -1.81 12.58 -30.03
CA MET A 177 -0.79 11.54 -30.01
C MET A 177 -1.27 10.23 -29.38
N PHE A 178 -2.02 10.29 -28.27
CA PHE A 178 -2.36 9.14 -27.42
C PHE A 178 -3.88 8.87 -27.31
N GLY A 179 -4.74 9.80 -27.73
CA GLY A 179 -6.19 9.69 -27.62
C GLY A 179 -6.76 9.87 -26.20
N ASP A 180 -8.05 9.56 -26.03
CA ASP A 180 -8.80 9.75 -24.77
C ASP A 180 -8.82 8.53 -23.84
N GLY A 181 -8.14 7.44 -24.20
CA GLY A 181 -8.18 6.18 -23.45
C GLY A 181 -7.44 6.20 -22.11
N HIS A 182 -6.77 7.29 -21.76
CA HIS A 182 -5.90 7.38 -20.59
C HIS A 182 -6.50 8.26 -19.50
N CYS A 183 -6.28 7.90 -18.23
CA CYS A 183 -6.50 8.82 -17.12
C CYS A 183 -5.37 9.85 -17.11
N THR A 184 -5.70 11.14 -17.23
CA THR A 184 -4.70 12.20 -17.38
C THR A 184 -4.90 13.32 -16.37
N PHE A 185 -3.81 13.94 -15.93
CA PHE A 185 -3.84 15.18 -15.17
C PHE A 185 -2.82 16.19 -15.69
N THR A 186 -3.21 17.48 -15.71
CA THR A 186 -2.33 18.55 -16.18
C THR A 186 -1.73 19.33 -15.03
N MET A 187 -0.42 19.56 -15.05
CA MET A 187 0.25 20.44 -14.09
C MET A 187 0.66 21.78 -14.70
N GLU A 188 1.01 22.71 -13.83
CA GLU A 188 1.46 24.06 -14.19
C GLU A 188 2.81 24.06 -14.91
N ASP A 189 3.02 25.08 -15.71
CA ASP A 189 4.15 25.19 -16.65
C ASP A 189 5.52 25.19 -15.97
N TRP A 190 5.62 25.81 -14.79
CA TRP A 190 6.88 25.97 -14.06
C TRP A 190 7.46 24.63 -13.57
N VAL A 191 6.62 23.62 -13.37
CA VAL A 191 7.01 22.27 -12.94
C VAL A 191 7.80 21.56 -14.04
N TYR A 192 7.48 21.83 -15.31
CA TYR A 192 8.11 21.20 -16.47
C TYR A 192 9.29 22.02 -16.99
N THR A 193 10.26 22.31 -16.11
CA THR A 193 11.51 22.99 -16.45
C THR A 193 12.72 22.18 -15.98
N ILE A 194 13.83 22.26 -16.73
CA ILE A 194 15.03 21.48 -16.43
C ILE A 194 15.65 21.88 -15.08
N GLN A 195 15.69 23.18 -14.79
CA GLN A 195 16.24 23.70 -13.53
C GLN A 195 15.48 23.14 -12.33
N TYR A 196 14.15 23.20 -12.40
CA TYR A 196 13.28 22.69 -11.33
C TYR A 196 13.38 21.17 -11.19
N GLY A 197 13.39 20.44 -12.30
CA GLY A 197 13.50 18.98 -12.29
C GLY A 197 14.82 18.51 -11.69
N GLU A 198 15.94 19.11 -12.07
CA GLU A 198 17.25 18.80 -11.49
C GLU A 198 17.31 19.10 -9.99
N GLU A 199 16.85 20.28 -9.57
CA GLU A 199 16.84 20.66 -8.15
C GLU A 199 15.98 19.70 -7.32
N THR A 200 14.79 19.37 -7.82
CA THR A 200 13.87 18.43 -7.16
C THR A 200 14.51 17.05 -6.97
N LEU A 201 15.13 16.50 -8.01
CA LEU A 201 15.79 15.19 -7.94
C LEU A 201 17.03 15.22 -7.03
N LYS A 202 17.88 16.25 -7.14
CA LYS A 202 19.08 16.41 -6.29
C LYS A 202 18.70 16.49 -4.82
N ASN A 203 17.69 17.27 -4.49
CA ASN A 203 17.18 17.43 -3.12
C ASN A 203 16.58 16.11 -2.59
N HIS A 204 15.76 15.43 -3.40
CA HIS A 204 15.14 14.16 -3.02
C HIS A 204 16.17 13.05 -2.75
N PHE A 205 17.16 12.88 -3.64
CA PHE A 205 18.18 11.84 -3.49
C PHE A 205 19.38 12.26 -2.62
N GLY A 206 19.44 13.51 -2.17
CA GLY A 206 20.58 14.03 -1.41
C GLY A 206 21.90 14.03 -2.19
N THR A 207 21.85 14.25 -3.51
CA THR A 207 23.03 14.20 -4.40
C THR A 207 23.38 15.58 -4.99
N GLN A 208 24.66 15.83 -5.24
CA GLN A 208 25.13 17.08 -5.86
C GLN A 208 24.85 17.15 -7.37
N ASN A 209 24.76 15.99 -8.02
CA ASN A 209 24.48 15.85 -9.45
C ASN A 209 23.87 14.48 -9.76
N LEU A 210 23.35 14.31 -10.98
CA LEU A 210 22.64 13.11 -11.39
C LEU A 210 23.52 12.12 -12.18
N LYS A 211 24.86 12.29 -12.16
CA LYS A 211 25.78 11.40 -12.89
C LYS A 211 25.77 9.98 -12.34
N GLY A 212 25.61 9.82 -11.02
CA GLY A 212 25.53 8.50 -10.37
C GLY A 212 24.37 7.63 -10.84
N PHE A 213 23.30 8.25 -11.35
CA PHE A 213 22.14 7.56 -11.92
C PHE A 213 22.29 7.31 -13.43
N GLY A 214 23.31 7.88 -14.09
CA GLY A 214 23.52 7.74 -15.53
C GLY A 214 22.50 8.47 -16.41
N ILE A 215 21.87 9.54 -15.89
CA ILE A 215 20.78 10.27 -16.56
C ILE A 215 21.11 11.73 -16.88
N ASN A 216 22.33 12.19 -16.60
CA ASN A 216 22.69 13.61 -16.69
C ASN A 216 22.57 14.21 -18.12
N HIS A 217 22.50 13.38 -19.15
CA HIS A 217 22.28 13.75 -20.55
C HIS A 217 20.80 13.62 -20.98
N LEU A 218 19.92 13.17 -20.09
CA LEU A 218 18.50 12.97 -20.35
C LEU A 218 17.67 14.18 -19.91
N GLU A 219 17.92 15.35 -20.49
CA GLU A 219 17.27 16.61 -20.08
C GLU A 219 15.74 16.50 -20.04
N ASP A 220 15.11 16.00 -21.12
CA ASP A 220 13.65 15.85 -21.17
C ASP A 220 13.15 14.83 -20.13
N GLY A 221 13.91 13.75 -19.91
CA GLY A 221 13.62 12.74 -18.90
C GLY A 221 13.71 13.28 -17.48
N ILE A 222 14.71 14.12 -17.19
CA ILE A 222 14.88 14.79 -15.89
C ILE A 222 13.69 15.70 -15.60
N VAL A 223 13.23 16.46 -16.60
CA VAL A 223 12.02 17.30 -16.46
C VAL A 223 10.81 16.47 -16.08
N ALA A 224 10.57 15.35 -16.80
CA ALA A 224 9.47 14.45 -16.51
C ALA A 224 9.57 13.85 -15.09
N ALA A 225 10.75 13.40 -14.68
CA ALA A 225 10.99 12.82 -13.36
C ALA A 225 10.77 13.84 -12.23
N GLY A 226 11.27 15.07 -12.38
CA GLY A 226 11.01 16.15 -11.43
C GLY A 226 9.52 16.45 -11.26
N ALA A 227 8.78 16.49 -12.37
CA ALA A 227 7.33 16.69 -12.33
C ALA A 227 6.58 15.56 -11.60
N ALA A 228 7.02 14.30 -11.76
CA ALA A 228 6.45 13.17 -11.03
C ALA A 228 6.63 13.32 -9.50
N LEU A 229 7.82 13.72 -9.03
CA LEU A 229 8.06 13.97 -7.60
C LEU A 229 7.27 15.18 -7.08
N GLN A 230 7.17 16.25 -7.86
CA GLN A 230 6.34 17.40 -7.46
C GLN A 230 4.87 17.02 -7.33
N TYR A 231 4.37 16.12 -8.20
CA TYR A 231 3.00 15.63 -8.09
C TYR A 231 2.74 14.85 -6.80
N LEU A 232 3.73 14.09 -6.31
CA LEU A 232 3.64 13.45 -5.00
C LEU A 232 3.47 14.50 -3.88
N ALA A 233 4.22 15.59 -3.93
CA ALA A 233 4.07 16.68 -2.98
C ALA A 233 2.68 17.35 -3.04
N ASP A 234 2.18 17.63 -4.25
CA ASP A 234 0.85 18.21 -4.48
C ASP A 234 -0.28 17.31 -3.94
N THR A 235 -0.11 16.00 -4.05
CA THR A 235 -1.06 14.97 -3.58
C THR A 235 -0.92 14.65 -2.08
N GLN A 236 -0.09 15.39 -1.34
CA GLN A 236 0.21 15.22 0.10
C GLN A 236 1.02 13.94 0.46
N HIS A 237 1.72 13.36 -0.51
CA HIS A 237 2.65 12.25 -0.30
C HIS A 237 4.08 12.78 -0.09
N ARG A 238 4.37 13.26 1.13
CA ARG A 238 5.66 13.91 1.45
C ARG A 238 6.73 12.95 1.97
N ASN A 239 6.34 11.82 2.53
CA ASN A 239 7.26 10.82 3.09
C ASN A 239 7.64 9.81 2.02
N THR A 240 8.58 10.18 1.14
CA THR A 240 8.93 9.41 -0.06
C THR A 240 10.34 8.83 -0.02
N ALA A 241 10.94 8.72 1.17
CA ALA A 241 12.33 8.28 1.33
C ALA A 241 12.62 6.84 0.83
N HIS A 242 11.58 6.01 0.69
CA HIS A 242 11.69 4.69 0.06
C HIS A 242 11.99 4.77 -1.44
N ILE A 243 11.66 5.88 -2.12
CA ILE A 243 12.08 6.12 -3.51
C ILE A 243 13.56 6.48 -3.47
N SER A 244 14.43 5.47 -3.38
CA SER A 244 15.83 5.63 -3.02
C SER A 244 16.76 5.74 -4.25
N SER A 245 16.26 5.42 -5.44
CA SER A 245 17.03 5.44 -6.69
C SER A 245 16.17 5.88 -7.87
N LEU A 246 16.84 6.28 -8.96
CA LEU A 246 16.23 6.55 -10.26
C LEU A 246 17.00 5.77 -11.33
N ALA A 247 16.32 4.86 -12.01
CA ALA A 247 16.93 4.00 -13.01
C ALA A 247 16.58 4.44 -14.44
N ARG A 248 17.58 4.40 -15.32
CA ARG A 248 17.40 4.68 -16.73
C ARG A 248 16.84 3.46 -17.47
N ILE A 249 15.79 3.66 -18.26
CA ILE A 249 15.38 2.70 -19.28
C ILE A 249 16.22 2.99 -20.53
N GLU A 250 17.13 2.07 -20.85
CA GLU A 250 17.99 2.16 -22.03
C GLU A 250 17.40 1.39 -23.22
N GLU A 251 17.15 2.09 -24.32
CA GLU A 251 16.63 1.51 -25.56
C GLU A 251 17.53 0.38 -26.11
N ASP A 252 18.85 0.55 -26.01
CA ASP A 252 19.81 -0.39 -26.60
C ASP A 252 20.01 -1.68 -25.80
N ARG A 253 19.69 -1.72 -24.49
CA ARG A 253 19.89 -2.93 -23.67
C ARG A 253 18.85 -4.02 -23.89
N TYR A 254 17.67 -3.66 -24.41
CA TYR A 254 16.53 -4.56 -24.53
C TYR A 254 16.09 -4.76 -25.98
N MET A 255 15.59 -5.95 -26.30
CA MET A 255 15.09 -6.29 -27.63
C MET A 255 13.93 -5.37 -28.02
N TRP A 256 13.98 -4.85 -29.25
CA TRP A 256 12.90 -4.04 -29.77
C TRP A 256 11.74 -4.91 -30.24
N VAL A 257 10.66 -4.94 -29.45
CA VAL A 257 9.34 -5.41 -29.90
C VAL A 257 8.42 -4.21 -30.04
N ASP A 258 7.86 -3.99 -31.23
CA ASP A 258 6.88 -2.92 -31.44
C ASP A 258 5.52 -3.28 -30.82
N GLY A 259 4.68 -2.28 -30.59
CA GLY A 259 3.40 -2.47 -29.90
C GLY A 259 2.41 -3.36 -30.66
N PHE A 260 2.49 -3.43 -31.99
CA PHE A 260 1.63 -4.31 -32.79
C PHE A 260 2.10 -5.76 -32.64
N THR A 261 3.40 -6.01 -32.77
CA THR A 261 4.00 -7.34 -32.52
C THR A 261 3.74 -7.82 -31.10
N ALA A 262 3.92 -6.98 -30.07
CA ALA A 262 3.69 -7.37 -28.67
C ALA A 262 2.23 -7.76 -28.37
N ALA A 263 1.27 -7.11 -29.03
CA ALA A 263 -0.15 -7.42 -28.90
C ALA A 263 -0.53 -8.68 -29.68
N ASN A 264 0.01 -8.88 -30.89
CA ASN A 264 -0.26 -10.08 -31.69
C ASN A 264 0.40 -11.33 -31.11
N LEU A 265 1.57 -11.19 -30.48
CA LEU A 265 2.22 -12.27 -29.73
C LEU A 265 1.58 -12.50 -28.36
N GLU A 266 0.59 -11.69 -27.97
CA GLU A 266 -0.08 -11.76 -26.67
C GLU A 266 0.94 -11.92 -25.54
N ILE A 267 1.92 -11.00 -25.47
CA ILE A 267 3.07 -11.17 -24.55
C ILE A 267 2.64 -11.01 -23.10
N LEU A 268 1.90 -9.94 -22.80
CA LEU A 268 1.51 -9.57 -21.43
C LEU A 268 0.01 -9.68 -21.17
N ARG A 269 -0.80 -9.71 -22.23
CA ARG A 269 -2.27 -9.72 -22.15
C ARG A 269 -2.83 -10.44 -23.38
N PRO A 270 -3.92 -11.20 -23.22
CA PRO A 270 -4.65 -11.76 -24.35
C PRO A 270 -5.45 -10.65 -25.05
N ASN A 271 -5.74 -10.84 -26.34
CA ASN A 271 -6.63 -9.99 -27.12
C ASN A 271 -8.10 -10.31 -26.86
N GLN A 272 -8.40 -11.54 -26.43
CA GLN A 272 -9.74 -11.99 -26.04
C GLN A 272 -9.84 -12.11 -24.52
N ALA A 273 -11.02 -11.82 -23.96
CA ALA A 273 -11.23 -11.82 -22.52
C ALA A 273 -10.95 -13.17 -21.83
N ASP A 274 -11.23 -14.28 -22.54
CA ASP A 274 -11.00 -15.65 -22.04
C ASP A 274 -9.69 -16.27 -22.57
N GLY A 275 -8.84 -15.48 -23.23
CA GLY A 275 -7.57 -15.94 -23.79
C GLY A 275 -6.46 -16.09 -22.75
N LYS A 276 -5.37 -16.76 -23.14
CA LYS A 276 -4.11 -16.79 -22.37
C LYS A 276 -3.03 -16.05 -23.13
N CYS A 277 -2.11 -15.44 -22.40
CA CYS A 277 -0.95 -14.74 -22.92
C CYS A 277 0.34 -15.46 -22.51
N LEU A 278 1.48 -15.09 -23.09
CA LEU A 278 2.78 -15.70 -22.74
C LEU A 278 3.10 -15.56 -21.25
N LEU A 279 2.79 -14.41 -20.65
CA LEU A 279 3.00 -14.17 -19.22
C LEU A 279 2.22 -15.18 -18.36
N ASP A 280 0.99 -15.56 -18.73
CA ASP A 280 0.18 -16.53 -17.97
C ASP A 280 0.82 -17.92 -17.92
N ILE A 281 1.67 -18.25 -18.90
CA ILE A 281 2.39 -19.53 -18.96
C ILE A 281 3.68 -19.45 -18.16
N LEU A 282 4.36 -18.31 -18.20
CA LEU A 282 5.67 -18.14 -17.56
C LEU A 282 5.59 -17.77 -16.08
N ASP A 283 4.49 -17.15 -15.64
CA ASP A 283 4.32 -16.63 -14.29
C ASP A 283 3.63 -17.63 -13.35
N VAL A 284 4.43 -18.55 -12.80
CA VAL A 284 4.08 -19.41 -11.67
C VAL A 284 4.83 -18.99 -10.40
N THR A 285 5.18 -17.70 -10.32
CA THR A 285 5.90 -17.13 -9.17
C THR A 285 5.09 -17.23 -7.88
N GLN A 286 5.79 -17.40 -6.77
CA GLN A 286 5.21 -17.56 -5.43
C GLN A 286 4.88 -16.21 -4.78
N THR A 287 5.57 -15.14 -5.18
CA THR A 287 5.47 -13.83 -4.56
C THR A 287 4.91 -12.77 -5.52
N ALA A 288 4.21 -11.78 -4.97
CA ALA A 288 3.68 -10.66 -5.76
C ALA A 288 4.81 -9.83 -6.42
N MET A 289 5.92 -9.62 -5.71
CA MET A 289 7.13 -8.94 -6.23
C MET A 289 7.82 -9.75 -7.34
N GLY A 290 7.80 -11.09 -7.24
CA GLY A 290 8.24 -11.99 -8.30
C GLY A 290 7.42 -11.81 -9.58
N SER A 291 6.09 -11.85 -9.47
CA SER A 291 5.17 -11.65 -10.60
C SER A 291 5.38 -10.29 -11.30
N ARG A 292 5.52 -9.19 -10.52
CA ARG A 292 5.86 -7.87 -11.07
C ARG A 292 7.19 -7.88 -11.83
N THR A 293 8.20 -8.54 -11.26
CA THR A 293 9.52 -8.70 -11.92
C THR A 293 9.43 -9.56 -13.18
N MET A 294 8.64 -10.64 -13.17
CA MET A 294 8.41 -11.51 -14.33
C MET A 294 7.80 -10.72 -15.48
N LYS A 295 6.74 -9.95 -15.20
CA LYS A 295 6.09 -9.07 -16.16
C LYS A 295 7.09 -8.10 -16.80
N ARG A 296 7.98 -7.50 -16.00
CA ARG A 296 9.05 -6.61 -16.49
C ARG A 296 10.06 -7.36 -17.37
N TRP A 297 10.52 -8.54 -16.99
CA TRP A 297 11.48 -9.32 -17.77
C TRP A 297 10.90 -9.77 -19.13
N VAL A 298 9.63 -10.16 -19.14
CA VAL A 298 8.91 -10.56 -20.36
C VAL A 298 8.66 -9.35 -21.27
N ALA A 299 8.34 -8.19 -20.70
CA ALA A 299 8.17 -6.94 -21.45
C ALA A 299 9.47 -6.37 -22.05
N PHE A 300 10.60 -6.64 -21.39
CA PHE A 300 11.92 -6.11 -21.75
C PHE A 300 12.98 -7.23 -21.82
N PRO A 301 12.99 -8.04 -22.90
CA PRO A 301 13.98 -9.10 -23.08
C PRO A 301 15.39 -8.52 -23.22
N GLN A 302 16.36 -9.07 -22.47
CA GLN A 302 17.75 -8.59 -22.48
C GLN A 302 18.47 -8.94 -23.79
N LYS A 303 19.38 -8.08 -24.25
CA LYS A 303 20.27 -8.36 -25.41
C LYS A 303 21.63 -8.92 -25.02
N GLU A 304 22.13 -8.58 -23.83
CA GLU A 304 23.48 -8.95 -23.41
C GLU A 304 23.56 -10.43 -23.03
N LYS A 305 24.53 -11.15 -23.63
CA LYS A 305 24.70 -12.60 -23.41
C LYS A 305 25.02 -12.95 -21.96
N THR A 306 25.92 -12.20 -21.32
CA THR A 306 26.42 -12.56 -19.98
C THR A 306 25.30 -12.62 -18.92
N PRO A 307 24.43 -11.60 -18.77
CA PRO A 307 23.28 -11.70 -17.86
C PRO A 307 22.33 -12.84 -18.17
N ILE A 308 22.10 -13.14 -19.46
CA ILE A 308 21.23 -14.24 -19.89
C ILE A 308 21.82 -15.59 -19.48
N GLU A 309 23.11 -15.81 -19.71
CA GLU A 309 23.81 -17.05 -19.34
C GLU A 309 23.84 -17.28 -17.81
N GLN A 310 23.98 -16.20 -17.02
CA GLN A 310 23.89 -16.27 -15.56
C GLN A 310 22.49 -16.73 -15.11
N ARG A 311 21.42 -16.18 -15.70
CA ARG A 311 20.05 -16.63 -15.42
C ARG A 311 19.84 -18.10 -15.82
N LEU A 312 20.28 -18.48 -17.02
CA LEU A 312 20.18 -19.86 -17.51
C LEU A 312 20.96 -20.85 -16.64
N SER A 313 22.12 -20.44 -16.10
CA SER A 313 22.89 -21.24 -15.15
C SER A 313 22.09 -21.55 -13.87
N ILE A 314 21.40 -20.55 -13.31
CA ILE A 314 20.57 -20.72 -12.12
C ILE A 314 19.36 -21.61 -12.43
N VAL A 315 18.66 -21.36 -13.54
CA VAL A 315 17.51 -22.17 -13.97
C VAL A 315 17.90 -23.64 -14.14
N GLU A 316 19.02 -23.92 -14.81
CA GLU A 316 19.51 -25.28 -15.00
C GLU A 316 19.88 -25.96 -13.68
N CYS A 317 20.48 -25.21 -12.75
CA CYS A 317 20.80 -25.72 -11.41
C CYS A 317 19.53 -26.11 -10.64
N LEU A 318 18.54 -25.21 -10.58
CA LEU A 318 17.26 -25.47 -9.91
C LEU A 318 16.48 -26.60 -10.58
N LEU A 319 16.57 -26.76 -11.90
CA LEU A 319 15.92 -27.84 -12.64
C LEU A 319 16.48 -29.23 -12.24
N LYS A 320 17.79 -29.32 -11.95
CA LYS A 320 18.44 -30.58 -11.56
C LYS A 320 18.15 -31.00 -10.12
N GLU A 321 18.00 -30.03 -9.22
CA GLU A 321 17.89 -30.26 -7.78
C GLU A 321 16.43 -30.09 -7.32
N ASP A 322 15.62 -31.13 -7.56
CA ASP A 322 14.18 -31.13 -7.35
C ASP A 322 13.75 -30.80 -5.91
N LEU A 323 14.40 -31.42 -4.92
CA LEU A 323 14.06 -31.25 -3.50
C LEU A 323 14.33 -29.81 -3.04
N GLU A 324 15.51 -29.29 -3.33
CA GLU A 324 15.95 -27.94 -2.99
C GLU A 324 15.07 -26.89 -3.69
N ARG A 325 14.73 -27.13 -4.97
CA ARG A 325 13.79 -26.28 -5.72
C ARG A 325 12.45 -26.16 -5.01
N HIS A 326 11.84 -27.29 -4.62
CA HIS A 326 10.58 -27.31 -3.89
C HIS A 326 10.68 -26.58 -2.54
N ARG A 327 11.75 -26.82 -1.78
CA ARG A 327 11.96 -26.15 -0.49
C ARG A 327 12.10 -24.63 -0.63
N ILE A 328 12.85 -24.15 -1.62
CA ILE A 328 12.94 -22.70 -1.92
C ILE A 328 11.55 -22.14 -2.24
N SER A 329 10.76 -22.86 -3.06
CA SER A 329 9.39 -22.48 -3.41
C SER A 329 8.50 -22.33 -2.17
N GLU A 330 8.53 -23.29 -1.25
CA GLU A 330 7.74 -23.26 -0.01
C GLU A 330 8.11 -22.08 0.89
N HIS A 331 9.41 -21.79 1.04
CA HIS A 331 9.86 -20.64 1.83
C HIS A 331 9.51 -19.31 1.17
N LEU A 332 9.60 -19.20 -0.16
CA LEU A 332 9.16 -18.00 -0.90
C LEU A 332 7.65 -17.76 -0.76
N ASN A 333 6.83 -18.81 -0.81
CA ASN A 333 5.37 -18.69 -0.63
C ASN A 333 4.98 -18.18 0.77
N ASN A 334 5.87 -18.33 1.76
CA ASN A 334 5.67 -17.81 3.12
C ASN A 334 6.21 -16.37 3.30
N ILE A 335 6.77 -15.76 2.26
CA ILE A 335 7.26 -14.38 2.27
C ILE A 335 6.16 -13.43 1.77
N SER A 336 5.84 -12.45 2.60
CA SER A 336 4.93 -11.35 2.24
C SER A 336 5.57 -10.40 1.23
N ASP A 337 4.77 -9.50 0.65
CA ASP A 337 5.24 -8.49 -0.30
C ASP A 337 6.17 -7.45 0.36
N LEU A 338 7.46 -7.79 0.45
CA LEU A 338 8.49 -7.00 1.13
C LEU A 338 8.67 -5.62 0.50
N GLU A 339 8.51 -5.52 -0.82
CA GLU A 339 8.64 -4.29 -1.58
C GLU A 339 7.59 -3.26 -1.12
N ARG A 340 6.31 -3.67 -1.06
CA ARG A 340 5.23 -2.79 -0.59
C ARG A 340 5.27 -2.52 0.91
N LEU A 341 5.68 -3.51 1.70
CA LEU A 341 5.88 -3.32 3.15
C LEU A 341 6.96 -2.28 3.44
N ALA A 342 8.05 -2.25 2.67
CA ALA A 342 9.11 -1.25 2.81
C ALA A 342 8.57 0.17 2.54
N SER A 343 7.79 0.37 1.48
CA SER A 343 7.15 1.67 1.17
C SER A 343 6.15 2.09 2.25
N LYS A 344 5.39 1.15 2.82
CA LYS A 344 4.47 1.40 3.95
C LYS A 344 5.20 1.78 5.23
N ILE A 345 6.33 1.16 5.54
CA ILE A 345 7.16 1.54 6.70
C ILE A 345 7.70 2.96 6.51
N SER A 346 8.25 3.27 5.33
CA SER A 346 8.76 4.60 5.00
C SER A 346 7.68 5.70 5.11
N THR A 347 6.46 5.40 4.67
CA THR A 347 5.32 6.32 4.73
C THR A 347 4.59 6.33 6.08
N ALA A 348 5.05 5.54 7.06
CA ALA A 348 4.42 5.33 8.36
C ALA A 348 2.96 4.82 8.28
N ARG A 349 2.67 3.99 7.29
CA ARG A 349 1.35 3.41 6.99
C ARG A 349 1.27 1.90 7.21
N ALA A 350 2.38 1.24 7.52
CA ALA A 350 2.36 -0.16 7.88
C ALA A 350 1.51 -0.37 9.13
N ASN A 351 0.75 -1.45 9.18
CA ASN A 351 -0.07 -1.83 10.33
C ASN A 351 0.62 -2.91 11.20
N PRO A 352 0.19 -3.14 12.45
CA PRO A 352 0.90 -4.07 13.35
C PRO A 352 0.98 -5.51 12.82
N ARG A 353 -0.09 -5.99 12.17
CA ARG A 353 -0.08 -7.35 11.59
C ARG A 353 0.85 -7.47 10.40
N GLU A 354 0.99 -6.41 9.61
CA GLU A 354 1.97 -6.33 8.55
C GLU A 354 3.40 -6.37 9.08
N LEU A 355 3.69 -5.74 10.24
CA LEU A 355 5.01 -5.87 10.87
C LEU A 355 5.27 -7.31 11.34
N LEU A 356 4.28 -7.98 11.94
CA LEU A 356 4.43 -9.40 12.30
C LEU A 356 4.63 -10.28 11.06
N ALA A 357 3.93 -10.00 9.96
CA ALA A 357 4.12 -10.70 8.69
C ALA A 357 5.51 -10.44 8.10
N LEU A 358 6.02 -9.21 8.20
CA LEU A 358 7.40 -8.87 7.84
C LEU A 358 8.40 -9.69 8.64
N LYS A 359 8.25 -9.74 9.98
CA LYS A 359 9.11 -10.57 10.85
C LYS A 359 9.14 -12.02 10.37
N ARG A 360 7.97 -12.65 10.19
CA ARG A 360 7.87 -14.05 9.73
C ARG A 360 8.50 -14.28 8.35
N SER A 361 8.37 -13.28 7.46
CA SER A 361 8.97 -13.31 6.12
C SER A 361 10.50 -13.24 6.20
N LEU A 362 11.05 -12.35 7.03
CA LEU A 362 12.49 -12.22 7.22
C LEU A 362 13.10 -13.46 7.88
N GLU A 363 12.37 -14.15 8.76
CA GLU A 363 12.80 -15.43 9.34
C GLU A 363 12.97 -16.55 8.30
N GLN A 364 12.34 -16.45 7.12
CA GLN A 364 12.54 -17.42 6.02
C GLN A 364 13.85 -17.21 5.27
N ILE A 365 14.37 -15.97 5.25
CA ILE A 365 15.50 -15.57 4.42
C ILE A 365 16.78 -16.38 4.70
N PRO A 366 17.22 -16.57 5.97
CA PRO A 366 18.41 -17.36 6.26
C PRO A 366 18.32 -18.80 5.74
N ILE A 367 17.12 -19.39 5.74
CA ILE A 367 16.88 -20.75 5.28
C ILE A 367 17.04 -20.82 3.75
N ILE A 368 16.46 -19.87 3.02
CA ILE A 368 16.61 -19.74 1.56
C ILE A 368 18.09 -19.58 1.19
N ILE A 369 18.83 -18.70 1.88
CA ILE A 369 20.27 -18.52 1.67
C ILE A 369 21.04 -19.83 1.90
N GLY A 370 20.70 -20.56 2.96
CA GLY A 370 21.32 -21.85 3.27
C GLY A 370 21.11 -22.89 2.16
N ILE A 371 19.88 -23.02 1.66
CA ILE A 371 19.56 -23.96 0.56
C ILE A 371 20.26 -23.52 -0.74
N ALA A 372 20.19 -22.22 -1.07
CA ALA A 372 20.82 -21.68 -2.27
C ALA A 372 22.34 -21.93 -2.29
N ASN A 373 23.02 -21.71 -1.16
CA ASN A 373 24.45 -21.96 -1.05
C ASN A 373 24.82 -23.45 -1.17
N SER A 374 23.95 -24.38 -0.72
CA SER A 374 24.21 -25.82 -0.84
C SER A 374 24.15 -26.33 -2.28
N LEU A 375 23.54 -25.59 -3.19
CA LEU A 375 23.46 -25.92 -4.61
C LEU A 375 24.78 -25.69 -5.37
N MET A 376 25.78 -25.05 -4.74
CA MET A 376 27.13 -24.84 -5.29
C MET A 376 27.16 -24.20 -6.68
N ASN A 377 26.20 -23.33 -7.00
CA ASN A 377 26.16 -22.59 -8.26
C ASN A 377 26.64 -21.15 -8.06
N ASP A 378 27.71 -20.75 -8.78
CA ASP A 378 28.33 -19.43 -8.60
C ASP A 378 27.37 -18.26 -8.87
N SER A 379 26.52 -18.36 -9.90
CA SER A 379 25.57 -17.30 -10.24
C SER A 379 24.47 -17.16 -9.18
N LEU A 380 23.98 -18.30 -8.65
CA LEU A 380 23.01 -18.30 -7.56
C LEU A 380 23.62 -17.75 -6.26
N ASN A 381 24.83 -18.19 -5.92
CA ASN A 381 25.55 -17.74 -4.73
C ASN A 381 25.83 -16.23 -4.80
N GLN A 382 26.23 -15.72 -5.97
CA GLN A 382 26.38 -14.27 -6.20
C GLN A 382 25.06 -13.53 -6.01
N LEU A 383 23.95 -14.06 -6.53
CA LEU A 383 22.64 -13.44 -6.39
C LEU A 383 22.21 -13.37 -4.91
N VAL A 384 22.24 -14.48 -4.17
CA VAL A 384 21.81 -14.51 -2.76
C VAL A 384 22.78 -13.84 -1.80
N SER A 385 24.05 -13.63 -2.19
CA SER A 385 25.02 -12.88 -1.38
C SER A 385 24.65 -11.41 -1.18
N LEU A 386 23.77 -10.88 -2.03
CA LEU A 386 23.24 -9.53 -1.92
C LEU A 386 22.12 -9.43 -0.88
N ILE A 387 21.63 -10.53 -0.31
CA ILE A 387 20.54 -10.50 0.66
C ILE A 387 21.09 -10.12 2.04
N ASN A 388 20.43 -9.18 2.70
CA ASN A 388 20.65 -8.86 4.10
C ASN A 388 19.72 -9.72 4.98
N PRO A 389 20.21 -10.52 5.93
CA PRO A 389 19.34 -11.31 6.82
C PRO A 389 18.40 -10.47 7.71
N CYS A 390 18.64 -9.15 7.84
CA CYS A 390 17.80 -8.21 8.58
C CYS A 390 17.48 -8.62 10.04
N GLN A 391 18.45 -9.26 10.70
CA GLN A 391 18.30 -9.78 12.07
C GLN A 391 17.83 -8.71 13.07
N THR A 392 18.39 -7.50 13.00
CA THR A 392 17.97 -6.37 13.85
C THR A 392 16.51 -5.97 13.62
N THR A 393 16.01 -6.05 12.39
CA THR A 393 14.59 -5.77 12.09
C THR A 393 13.68 -6.81 12.74
N ILE A 394 14.05 -8.10 12.68
CA ILE A 394 13.33 -9.19 13.34
C ILE A 394 13.26 -8.93 14.86
N GLU A 395 14.40 -8.59 15.48
CA GLU A 395 14.50 -8.32 16.91
C GLU A 395 13.68 -7.11 17.35
N ILE A 396 13.72 -6.01 16.59
CA ILE A 396 12.91 -4.82 16.87
C ILE A 396 11.43 -5.17 16.88
N ILE A 397 10.95 -5.91 15.87
CA ILE A 397 9.53 -6.25 15.77
C ILE A 397 9.14 -7.24 16.88
N ALA A 398 9.93 -8.30 17.08
CA ALA A 398 9.66 -9.32 18.09
C ALA A 398 9.67 -8.76 19.52
N GLY A 399 10.54 -7.79 19.80
CA GLY A 399 10.63 -7.14 21.10
C GLY A 399 9.64 -5.99 21.31
N SER A 400 8.97 -5.50 20.26
CA SER A 400 8.12 -4.30 20.34
C SER A 400 6.64 -4.54 20.05
N ILE A 401 6.30 -5.55 19.25
CA ILE A 401 4.93 -5.80 18.78
C ILE A 401 4.41 -7.10 19.41
N SER A 402 3.20 -7.04 19.98
CA SER A 402 2.49 -8.20 20.51
C SER A 402 2.14 -9.18 19.40
N GLU A 403 2.31 -10.48 19.60
CA GLU A 403 1.93 -11.52 18.62
C GLU A 403 0.41 -11.52 18.32
N ASP A 404 -0.40 -11.05 19.27
CA ASP A 404 -1.86 -10.92 19.15
C ASP A 404 -2.31 -9.53 18.68
N ALA A 405 -1.40 -8.72 18.12
CA ALA A 405 -1.70 -7.35 17.74
C ALA A 405 -2.86 -7.27 16.71
N PRO A 406 -3.83 -6.37 16.91
CA PRO A 406 -4.88 -6.13 15.93
C PRO A 406 -4.36 -5.38 14.70
N VAL A 407 -5.14 -5.38 13.61
CA VAL A 407 -4.84 -4.59 12.41
C VAL A 407 -4.81 -3.10 12.70
N ASN A 408 -5.71 -2.60 13.54
CA ASN A 408 -5.82 -1.16 13.81
C ASN A 408 -5.23 -0.84 15.18
N VAL A 409 -4.29 0.10 15.22
CA VAL A 409 -3.61 0.54 16.43
C VAL A 409 -4.58 1.06 17.50
N SER A 410 -5.68 1.70 17.07
CA SER A 410 -6.71 2.22 17.98
C SER A 410 -7.44 1.14 18.79
N LYS A 411 -7.36 -0.13 18.40
CA LYS A 411 -7.94 -1.26 19.15
C LYS A 411 -7.10 -1.67 20.37
N GLY A 412 -5.89 -1.13 20.53
CA GLY A 412 -4.99 -1.43 21.64
C GLY A 412 -4.36 -2.82 21.57
N ASN A 413 -3.58 -3.20 22.58
CA ASN A 413 -2.83 -4.46 22.64
C ASN A 413 -1.83 -4.64 21.49
N VAL A 414 -1.28 -3.54 20.98
CA VAL A 414 -0.30 -3.55 19.88
C VAL A 414 1.11 -3.76 20.39
N ILE A 415 1.49 -3.01 21.43
CA ILE A 415 2.85 -3.00 21.94
C ILE A 415 3.07 -4.17 22.89
N ALA A 416 4.17 -4.89 22.74
CA ALA A 416 4.50 -6.04 23.59
C ALA A 416 4.70 -5.61 25.06
N LYS A 417 4.57 -6.57 25.98
CA LYS A 417 4.87 -6.36 27.40
C LYS A 417 6.38 -6.16 27.58
N GLY A 418 6.79 -5.26 28.46
CA GLY A 418 8.19 -4.97 28.76
C GLY A 418 8.81 -3.89 27.86
N CYS A 419 8.09 -3.36 26.87
CA CYS A 419 8.57 -2.26 26.03
C CYS A 419 8.54 -0.90 26.75
N SER A 420 7.62 -0.72 27.69
CA SER A 420 7.42 0.52 28.43
C SER A 420 6.84 0.21 29.81
N GLU A 421 7.57 0.58 30.85
CA GLU A 421 7.15 0.42 32.24
C GLU A 421 5.84 1.18 32.51
N GLU A 422 5.74 2.42 32.03
CA GLU A 422 4.52 3.25 32.13
C GLU A 422 3.29 2.55 31.51
N LEU A 423 3.45 1.98 30.30
CA LEU A 423 2.37 1.26 29.64
C LEU A 423 1.95 0.01 30.43
N ASP A 424 2.92 -0.73 30.94
CA ASP A 424 2.67 -1.96 31.69
C ASP A 424 2.00 -1.67 33.04
N GLU A 425 2.38 -0.59 33.73
CA GLU A 425 1.73 -0.12 34.95
C GLU A 425 0.27 0.27 34.69
N LEU A 426 0.00 1.05 33.65
CA LEU A 426 -1.36 1.47 33.28
C LEU A 426 -2.22 0.27 32.88
N ARG A 427 -1.67 -0.69 32.13
CA ARG A 427 -2.35 -1.95 31.82
C ARG A 427 -2.70 -2.70 33.11
N GLY A 428 -1.77 -2.80 34.06
CA GLY A 428 -2.00 -3.40 35.38
C GLY A 428 -3.14 -2.72 36.16
N LEU A 429 -3.20 -1.38 36.15
CA LEU A 429 -4.29 -0.62 36.74
C LEU A 429 -5.64 -0.90 36.07
N ALA A 430 -5.68 -0.96 34.74
CA ALA A 430 -6.91 -1.27 34.00
C ALA A 430 -7.40 -2.71 34.26
N TYR A 431 -6.50 -3.69 34.31
CA TYR A 431 -6.83 -5.09 34.62
C TYR A 431 -7.31 -5.26 36.06
N SER A 432 -6.58 -4.72 37.04
CA SER A 432 -7.00 -4.78 38.44
C SER A 432 -8.33 -4.05 38.70
N GLY A 433 -8.60 -2.98 37.96
CA GLY A 433 -9.91 -2.33 37.95
C GLY A 433 -11.03 -3.25 37.47
N LYS A 434 -10.81 -4.02 36.41
CA LYS A 434 -11.78 -5.01 35.90
C LYS A 434 -12.00 -6.17 36.89
N ASP A 435 -10.95 -6.65 37.55
CA ASP A 435 -11.09 -7.66 38.60
C ASP A 435 -11.91 -7.13 39.80
N LYS A 436 -11.74 -5.85 40.14
CA LYS A 436 -12.57 -5.19 41.16
C LYS A 436 -14.04 -5.10 40.74
N LEU A 437 -14.36 -4.89 39.47
CA LEU A 437 -15.74 -4.94 38.98
C LEU A 437 -16.35 -6.33 39.22
N VAL A 438 -15.62 -7.41 38.91
CA VAL A 438 -16.08 -8.78 39.17
C VAL A 438 -16.33 -9.00 40.67
N ALA A 439 -15.42 -8.52 41.53
CA ALA A 439 -15.60 -8.61 42.98
C ALA A 439 -16.82 -7.81 43.48
N ILE A 440 -17.09 -6.63 42.92
CA ILE A 440 -18.29 -5.84 43.22
C ILE A 440 -19.54 -6.62 42.79
N GLN A 441 -19.57 -7.17 41.58
CA GLN A 441 -20.69 -7.95 41.08
C GLN A 441 -21.02 -9.13 41.99
N GLN A 442 -20.00 -9.87 42.43
CA GLN A 442 -20.20 -11.00 43.32
C GLN A 442 -20.69 -10.57 44.71
N ARG A 443 -20.06 -9.55 45.31
CA ARG A 443 -20.46 -9.00 46.61
C ARG A 443 -21.90 -8.50 46.62
N GLU A 444 -22.28 -7.73 45.59
CA GLU A 444 -23.64 -7.19 45.46
C GLU A 444 -24.66 -8.30 45.17
N SER A 445 -24.29 -9.32 44.39
CA SER A 445 -25.13 -10.50 44.14
C SER A 445 -25.42 -11.27 45.43
N GLU A 446 -24.41 -11.48 46.26
CA GLU A 446 -24.54 -12.15 47.57
C GLU A 446 -25.37 -11.31 48.56
N ALA A 447 -25.12 -9.99 48.63
CA ALA A 447 -25.83 -9.09 49.55
C ALA A 447 -27.32 -8.93 49.23
N THR A 448 -27.68 -8.89 47.94
CA THR A 448 -29.07 -8.70 47.48
C THR A 448 -29.80 -10.02 47.23
N GLY A 449 -29.08 -11.14 47.16
CA GLY A 449 -29.62 -12.44 46.75
C GLY A 449 -30.07 -12.48 45.29
N ILE A 450 -29.48 -11.66 44.42
CA ILE A 450 -29.76 -11.57 42.99
C ILE A 450 -28.65 -12.31 42.22
N THR A 451 -28.80 -13.61 42.03
CA THR A 451 -27.80 -14.45 41.35
C THR A 451 -27.62 -14.12 39.87
N SER A 452 -28.60 -13.45 39.25
CA SER A 452 -28.55 -13.04 37.84
C SER A 452 -27.91 -11.66 37.62
N LEU A 453 -27.35 -11.03 38.66
CA LEU A 453 -26.80 -9.68 38.59
C LEU A 453 -25.61 -9.64 37.64
N LYS A 454 -25.62 -8.70 36.69
CA LYS A 454 -24.54 -8.52 35.72
C LYS A 454 -23.97 -7.11 35.81
N ILE A 455 -22.65 -7.00 35.67
CA ILE A 455 -22.04 -5.71 35.31
C ILE A 455 -21.96 -5.66 33.79
N GLY A 456 -22.56 -4.62 33.21
CA GLY A 456 -22.45 -4.29 31.79
C GLY A 456 -21.73 -2.97 31.59
N PHE A 457 -21.38 -2.67 30.33
CA PHE A 457 -20.84 -1.39 29.91
C PHE A 457 -21.65 -0.85 28.74
N ASN A 458 -21.83 0.47 28.66
CA ASN A 458 -22.26 1.14 27.45
C ASN A 458 -21.60 2.52 27.31
N ASN A 459 -21.63 3.06 26.09
CA ASN A 459 -20.96 4.32 25.76
C ASN A 459 -21.67 5.58 26.31
N VAL A 460 -22.89 5.47 26.87
CA VAL A 460 -23.72 6.62 27.27
C VAL A 460 -23.63 6.90 28.77
N PHE A 461 -23.61 5.86 29.60
CA PHE A 461 -23.54 5.99 31.07
C PHE A 461 -22.49 5.08 31.71
N GLY A 462 -21.64 4.41 30.92
CA GLY A 462 -20.49 3.68 31.43
C GLY A 462 -20.83 2.31 31.99
N TYR A 463 -20.16 1.93 33.09
CA TYR A 463 -20.40 0.65 33.76
C TYR A 463 -21.68 0.70 34.60
N TYR A 464 -22.50 -0.35 34.53
CA TYR A 464 -23.77 -0.43 35.26
C TYR A 464 -24.03 -1.83 35.78
N LEU A 465 -24.82 -1.92 36.85
CA LEU A 465 -25.44 -3.14 37.35
C LEU A 465 -26.78 -3.35 36.65
N GLU A 466 -26.98 -4.51 36.05
CA GLU A 466 -28.25 -4.91 35.43
C GLU A 466 -28.93 -5.98 36.27
N ALA A 467 -30.14 -5.68 36.72
CA ALA A 467 -31.02 -6.59 37.47
C ALA A 467 -32.31 -6.82 36.70
N THR A 468 -32.82 -8.07 36.71
CA THR A 468 -34.08 -8.40 36.04
C THR A 468 -35.27 -7.82 36.81
N ASN A 469 -36.37 -7.56 36.11
CA ASN A 469 -37.59 -6.99 36.73
C ASN A 469 -38.15 -7.86 37.88
N ALA A 470 -37.87 -9.17 37.88
CA ALA A 470 -38.26 -10.11 38.94
C ALA A 470 -37.58 -9.85 40.29
N HIS A 471 -36.53 -9.03 40.32
CA HIS A 471 -35.75 -8.74 41.52
C HIS A 471 -35.83 -7.28 41.96
N LYS A 472 -36.76 -6.51 41.39
CA LYS A 472 -36.87 -5.06 41.60
C LYS A 472 -37.04 -4.67 43.08
N ASP A 473 -37.74 -5.49 43.85
CA ASP A 473 -37.98 -5.25 45.29
C ASP A 473 -36.74 -5.53 46.15
N LYS A 474 -35.71 -6.17 45.59
CA LYS A 474 -34.45 -6.51 46.29
C LYS A 474 -33.35 -5.48 46.06
N ILE A 475 -33.63 -4.43 45.29
CA ILE A 475 -32.62 -3.46 44.85
C ILE A 475 -32.41 -2.42 45.94
N PRO A 476 -31.17 -2.19 46.41
CA PRO A 476 -30.89 -1.21 47.44
C PRO A 476 -31.25 0.23 47.01
N GLU A 477 -31.72 1.05 47.95
CA GLU A 477 -32.00 2.48 47.69
C GLU A 477 -30.76 3.28 47.32
N SER A 478 -29.56 2.81 47.69
CA SER A 478 -28.28 3.44 47.34
C SER A 478 -27.93 3.33 45.86
N TRP A 479 -28.63 2.50 45.08
CA TRP A 479 -28.39 2.31 43.65
C TRP A 479 -29.15 3.35 42.83
N ILE A 480 -28.42 4.13 42.02
CA ILE A 480 -29.00 5.19 41.21
C ILE A 480 -29.44 4.59 39.87
N ARG A 481 -30.76 4.53 39.63
CA ARG A 481 -31.33 4.02 38.37
C ARG A 481 -30.95 4.91 37.18
N LYS A 482 -30.52 4.30 36.08
CA LYS A 482 -30.14 4.99 34.82
C LYS A 482 -31.03 4.68 33.64
N GLN A 483 -31.48 3.43 33.49
CA GLN A 483 -32.28 3.01 32.34
C GLN A 483 -33.22 1.87 32.72
N THR A 484 -34.45 1.92 32.21
CA THR A 484 -35.42 0.81 32.28
C THR A 484 -35.51 0.16 30.90
N LEU A 485 -35.34 -1.16 30.85
CA LEU A 485 -35.54 -2.00 29.68
C LEU A 485 -36.81 -2.85 29.84
N VAL A 486 -37.20 -3.56 28.77
CA VAL A 486 -38.41 -4.39 28.76
C VAL A 486 -38.38 -5.44 29.88
N ASN A 487 -37.22 -6.03 30.18
CA ASN A 487 -37.07 -7.14 31.13
C ASN A 487 -36.09 -6.87 32.30
N SER A 488 -35.41 -5.73 32.32
CA SER A 488 -34.38 -5.40 33.30
C SER A 488 -34.28 -3.91 33.58
N GLU A 489 -33.69 -3.55 34.71
CA GLU A 489 -33.32 -2.18 35.05
C GLU A 489 -31.80 -2.08 35.27
N ARG A 490 -31.23 -0.93 34.88
CA ARG A 490 -29.80 -0.62 34.98
C ARG A 490 -29.54 0.45 36.02
N TYR A 491 -28.54 0.23 36.86
CA TYR A 491 -28.19 1.07 37.99
C TYR A 491 -26.68 1.39 38.02
N ILE A 492 -26.33 2.49 38.67
CA ILE A 492 -24.95 2.86 38.97
C ILE A 492 -24.79 3.07 40.49
N THR A 493 -23.59 2.79 41.00
CA THR A 493 -23.19 3.13 42.38
C THR A 493 -22.01 4.11 42.34
N GLU A 494 -21.76 4.82 43.44
CA GLU A 494 -20.62 5.74 43.55
C GLU A 494 -19.27 4.99 43.42
N GLU A 495 -19.19 3.78 43.96
CA GLU A 495 -18.03 2.90 43.81
C GLU A 495 -17.80 2.52 42.34
N LEU A 496 -18.85 2.09 41.62
CA LEU A 496 -18.79 1.78 40.19
C LEU A 496 -18.29 2.97 39.38
N LYS A 497 -18.80 4.17 39.67
CA LYS A 497 -18.39 5.39 38.99
C LYS A 497 -16.92 5.72 39.24
N THR A 498 -16.44 5.52 40.46
CA THR A 498 -15.03 5.76 40.81
C THR A 498 -14.09 4.81 40.06
N TYR A 499 -14.46 3.53 39.94
CA TYR A 499 -13.68 2.56 39.16
C TYR A 499 -13.80 2.80 37.65
N GLU A 500 -14.97 3.22 37.17
CA GLU A 500 -15.15 3.63 35.77
C GLU A 500 -14.19 4.76 35.39
N GLU A 501 -14.13 5.84 36.16
CA GLU A 501 -13.23 6.96 35.90
C GLU A 501 -11.76 6.53 35.88
N LYS A 502 -11.36 5.63 36.79
CA LYS A 502 -10.01 5.05 36.83
C LYS A 502 -9.71 4.18 35.61
N ILE A 503 -10.62 3.28 35.25
CA ILE A 503 -10.45 2.33 34.15
C ILE A 503 -10.43 3.08 32.81
N LEU A 504 -11.42 3.93 32.56
CA LEU A 504 -11.52 4.69 31.30
C LEU A 504 -10.35 5.67 31.17
N GLY A 505 -9.96 6.34 32.25
CA GLY A 505 -8.80 7.23 32.26
C GLY A 505 -7.49 6.48 31.97
N ALA A 506 -7.33 5.25 32.48
CA ALA A 506 -6.19 4.41 32.14
C ALA A 506 -6.25 3.91 30.69
N GLU A 507 -7.41 3.45 30.21
CA GLU A 507 -7.59 2.94 28.84
C GLU A 507 -7.33 4.03 27.78
N ASP A 508 -7.73 5.27 28.01
CA ASP A 508 -7.45 6.38 27.09
C ASP A 508 -5.96 6.72 27.04
N LYS A 509 -5.27 6.75 28.19
CA LYS A 509 -3.81 6.94 28.24
C LYS A 509 -3.04 5.78 27.59
N ILE A 510 -3.50 4.55 27.81
CA ILE A 510 -2.93 3.35 27.16
C ILE A 510 -2.97 3.50 25.64
N LYS A 511 -4.11 3.93 25.07
CA LYS A 511 -4.23 4.13 23.62
C LYS A 511 -3.28 5.20 23.09
N GLU A 512 -3.14 6.31 23.81
CA GLU A 512 -2.22 7.40 23.43
C GLU A 512 -0.76 6.93 23.45
N ILE A 513 -0.35 6.25 24.53
CA ILE A 513 1.00 5.72 24.68
C ILE A 513 1.29 4.63 23.65
N GLU A 514 0.35 3.70 23.42
CA GLU A 514 0.52 2.66 22.39
C GLU A 514 0.66 3.26 20.99
N ALA A 515 -0.15 4.27 20.65
CA ALA A 515 -0.06 4.95 19.36
C ALA A 515 1.31 5.64 19.18
N ARG A 516 1.80 6.32 20.21
CA ARG A 516 3.13 6.94 20.21
C ARG A 516 4.25 5.92 20.06
N LEU A 517 4.27 4.88 20.91
CA LEU A 517 5.28 3.83 20.87
C LEU A 517 5.27 3.08 19.54
N TYR A 518 4.10 2.89 18.93
CA TYR A 518 4.00 2.25 17.61
C TYR A 518 4.68 3.09 16.52
N LEU A 519 4.48 4.41 16.53
CA LEU A 519 5.19 5.31 15.62
C LEU A 519 6.71 5.29 15.85
N GLU A 520 7.16 5.20 17.10
CA GLU A 520 8.59 5.03 17.42
C GLU A 520 9.14 3.72 16.87
N VAL A 521 8.37 2.62 16.88
CA VAL A 521 8.77 1.36 16.25
C VAL A 521 8.95 1.55 14.74
N LEU A 522 7.99 2.19 14.06
CA LEU A 522 8.12 2.47 12.62
C LEU A 522 9.35 3.33 12.31
N GLN A 523 9.65 4.33 13.15
CA GLN A 523 10.86 5.15 13.03
C GLN A 523 12.14 4.33 13.20
N LYS A 524 12.18 3.39 14.16
CA LYS A 524 13.32 2.46 14.34
C LYS A 524 13.52 1.54 13.13
N LEU A 525 12.46 1.26 12.36
CA LEU A 525 12.52 0.43 11.16
C LEU A 525 12.94 1.20 9.90
N GLN A 526 12.79 2.53 9.86
CA GLN A 526 13.12 3.34 8.67
C GLN A 526 14.54 3.14 8.13
N PRO A 527 15.61 3.05 8.96
CA PRO A 527 16.97 2.84 8.47
C PRO A 527 17.17 1.54 7.68
N PHE A 528 16.26 0.56 7.82
CA PHE A 528 16.36 -0.74 7.17
C PHE A 528 15.58 -0.83 5.85
N VAL A 529 14.83 0.22 5.46
CA VAL A 529 13.98 0.23 4.26
C VAL A 529 14.76 -0.15 3.00
N VAL A 530 15.97 0.40 2.80
CA VAL A 530 16.82 0.08 1.64
C VAL A 530 17.24 -1.39 1.63
N SER A 531 17.59 -1.95 2.79
CA SER A 531 17.91 -3.39 2.92
C SER A 531 16.69 -4.26 2.61
N LEU A 532 15.49 -3.86 3.03
CA LEU A 532 14.25 -4.58 2.71
C LEU A 532 13.95 -4.55 1.20
N GLN A 533 14.16 -3.41 0.55
CA GLN A 533 14.00 -3.27 -0.91
C GLN A 533 15.02 -4.13 -1.67
N GLN A 534 16.28 -4.13 -1.23
CA GLN A 534 17.30 -4.99 -1.80
C GLN A 534 16.94 -6.47 -1.67
N ASN A 535 16.47 -6.90 -0.49
CA ASN A 535 15.98 -8.26 -0.29
C ASN A 535 14.80 -8.59 -1.20
N ALA A 536 13.82 -7.68 -1.29
CA ALA A 536 12.65 -7.85 -2.15
C ALA A 536 13.06 -8.06 -3.62
N SER A 537 13.96 -7.22 -4.13
CA SER A 537 14.49 -7.32 -5.49
C SER A 537 15.21 -8.64 -5.75
N VAL A 538 16.09 -9.08 -4.84
CA VAL A 538 16.84 -10.34 -5.01
C VAL A 538 15.91 -11.55 -4.94
N LEU A 539 14.99 -11.58 -3.97
CA LEU A 539 14.02 -12.66 -3.81
C LEU A 539 13.05 -12.72 -4.99
N ALA A 540 12.60 -11.57 -5.52
CA ALA A 540 11.76 -11.52 -6.72
C ALA A 540 12.48 -12.10 -7.95
N GLN A 541 13.79 -11.83 -8.10
CA GLN A 541 14.60 -12.42 -9.17
C GLN A 541 14.75 -13.93 -9.00
N LEU A 542 15.02 -14.41 -7.78
CA LEU A 542 15.10 -15.84 -7.47
C LEU A 542 13.77 -16.54 -7.78
N ASP A 543 12.65 -15.94 -7.41
CA ASP A 543 11.30 -16.43 -7.67
C ASP A 543 11.00 -16.52 -9.18
N CYS A 544 11.41 -15.53 -9.97
CA CYS A 544 11.30 -15.60 -11.44
C CYS A 544 12.12 -16.75 -12.04
N LEU A 545 13.33 -16.97 -11.55
CA LEU A 545 14.21 -18.05 -12.03
C LEU A 545 13.69 -19.43 -11.60
N LEU A 546 13.10 -19.52 -10.41
CA LEU A 546 12.38 -20.69 -9.94
C LEU A 546 11.17 -21.00 -10.84
N SER A 547 10.39 -19.97 -11.18
CA SER A 547 9.25 -20.05 -12.10
C SER A 547 9.70 -20.59 -13.47
N PHE A 548 10.81 -20.09 -14.02
CA PHE A 548 11.36 -20.61 -15.26
C PHE A 548 11.80 -22.07 -15.16
N ALA A 549 12.38 -22.50 -14.04
CA ALA A 549 12.74 -23.91 -13.84
C ALA A 549 11.50 -24.81 -13.81
N GLN A 550 10.47 -24.42 -13.05
CA GLN A 550 9.19 -25.16 -12.96
C GLN A 550 8.47 -25.27 -14.30
N VAL A 551 8.35 -24.16 -15.03
CA VAL A 551 7.72 -24.14 -16.35
C VAL A 551 8.54 -24.94 -17.37
N SER A 552 9.88 -24.90 -17.27
CA SER A 552 10.75 -25.69 -18.16
C SER A 552 10.63 -27.18 -17.92
N GLU A 553 10.48 -27.61 -16.66
CA GLU A 553 10.21 -29.01 -16.32
C GLU A 553 8.85 -29.46 -16.85
N ALA A 554 7.79 -28.73 -16.52
CA ALA A 554 6.42 -29.06 -16.89
C ALA A 554 6.22 -29.15 -18.41
N ASN A 555 6.87 -28.25 -19.15
CA ASN A 555 6.70 -28.14 -20.62
C ASN A 555 7.88 -28.72 -21.41
N GLN A 556 8.85 -29.36 -20.75
CA GLN A 556 10.04 -29.93 -21.38
C GLN A 556 10.80 -28.89 -22.24
N TYR A 557 10.97 -27.67 -21.73
CA TYR A 557 11.78 -26.66 -22.41
C TYR A 557 13.27 -26.97 -22.28
N VAL A 558 14.04 -26.49 -23.26
CA VAL A 558 15.48 -26.75 -23.36
C VAL A 558 16.26 -25.45 -23.32
N ARG A 559 17.44 -25.49 -22.70
CA ARG A 559 18.37 -24.35 -22.66
C ARG A 559 18.78 -23.97 -24.09
N PRO A 560 18.61 -22.70 -24.52
CA PRO A 560 19.04 -22.26 -25.84
C PRO A 560 20.57 -22.16 -25.92
N GLN A 561 21.10 -22.20 -27.15
CA GLN A 561 22.51 -21.93 -27.44
C GLN A 561 22.64 -20.62 -28.22
N PHE A 562 23.61 -19.79 -27.83
CA PHE A 562 23.87 -18.51 -28.49
C PHE A 562 25.08 -18.61 -29.42
N THR A 563 24.90 -18.19 -30.67
CA THR A 563 25.96 -18.02 -31.67
C THR A 563 26.14 -16.54 -32.02
N ASN A 564 27.31 -16.17 -32.52
CA ASN A 564 27.58 -14.83 -33.07
C ASN A 564 27.17 -14.74 -34.56
N GLU A 565 26.72 -15.85 -35.16
CA GLU A 565 26.21 -15.90 -36.52
C GLU A 565 24.76 -15.39 -36.57
N ASN A 566 24.37 -14.77 -37.68
CA ASN A 566 22.99 -14.29 -37.88
C ASN A 566 22.05 -15.43 -38.29
N ILE A 567 21.86 -16.41 -37.39
CA ILE A 567 21.15 -17.66 -37.64
C ILE A 567 20.21 -17.96 -36.48
N ILE A 568 18.99 -18.39 -36.80
CA ILE A 568 18.03 -18.96 -35.84
C ILE A 568 17.73 -20.39 -36.29
N GLN A 569 18.07 -21.38 -35.47
CA GLN A 569 17.79 -22.79 -35.70
C GLN A 569 16.92 -23.34 -34.59
N ILE A 570 15.71 -23.76 -34.95
CA ILE A 570 14.73 -24.35 -34.03
C ILE A 570 14.44 -25.76 -34.52
N LYS A 571 14.63 -26.77 -33.67
CA LYS A 571 14.31 -28.18 -33.96
C LYS A 571 13.05 -28.57 -33.19
N ASN A 572 12.01 -29.01 -33.90
CA ASN A 572 10.70 -29.40 -33.32
C ASN A 572 10.13 -28.34 -32.36
N GLY A 573 10.17 -27.07 -32.78
CA GLY A 573 9.66 -25.95 -31.98
C GLY A 573 8.14 -26.05 -31.77
N ARG A 574 7.70 -25.55 -30.62
CA ARG A 574 6.30 -25.56 -30.17
C ARG A 574 5.89 -24.13 -29.82
N HIS A 575 4.60 -23.83 -29.92
CA HIS A 575 4.07 -22.53 -29.51
C HIS A 575 3.69 -22.60 -28.02
N PRO A 576 4.33 -21.83 -27.13
CA PRO A 576 4.25 -22.02 -25.67
C PRO A 576 2.86 -21.81 -25.10
N VAL A 577 1.99 -21.05 -25.77
CA VAL A 577 0.60 -20.81 -25.35
C VAL A 577 -0.40 -21.80 -25.97
N ILE A 578 -0.15 -22.31 -27.18
CA ILE A 578 -1.12 -23.16 -27.91
C ILE A 578 -0.97 -24.63 -27.49
N GLU A 579 0.21 -25.01 -27.00
CA GLU A 579 0.47 -26.38 -26.51
C GLU A 579 -0.13 -26.66 -25.12
N GLN A 580 -0.62 -25.62 -24.44
CA GLN A 580 -1.30 -25.68 -23.14
C GLN A 580 -2.77 -26.03 -23.33
#